data_AF-A0A7S2R3V3-F1
#
_entry.id   AF-A0A7S2R3V3-F1
#
_cell.length_a   1.000
_cell.length_b   1.000
_cell.length_c   1.000
_cell.angle_alpha   90.00
_cell.angle_beta   90.00
_cell.angle_gamma   90.00
#
_symmetry.space_group_name_H-M   'P 1'
#
loop_
_entity.id
_entity.type
_entity.pdbx_description
1 polymer ?
#
loop_
_entity_poly.entity_id
_entity_poly.type
_entity_poly.pdbx_seq_one_letter_code
_entity_poly.pdbx_strand_id
1 'polypeptide(L)'
;AQVASSELALRGPDAVSAIILFLRRCLQRSEESEGDEEEEDEDEEEDEDEEEEDEEAKQRTIVLRAMNALKHLSENDELKSLIGECGMGFLLDLVNGSQGSPRFQLEYFQLIERLTASDDMNVKALVQLGGVQLMLDLLLEDHGSPQGSVTGDTDWVSLQCLVAETLGNMVEADQEYAELIESSNTRHVLKEVEKRNRDETKLNFEIVSASRALRGKLDKHKREAASPASGSSREKQQKKKLKPPAPDSPSPRGSTPALSGGSVVMQFPGSAPSTPAPKSTAAATIGATEEASPKPSPARPPGSALLRTLSKGGGVVQSVGIGGEVVRSGYLKKQGGGTSKWGRTNWTTRFFVIDGYKLLYYKSEDAKMKNEAPRNQVPYDLRHCDVRISRADADQPPFQFVLAPRNRQGGDREMLVEADSADGRRRWVQWIQSAGSS
;
A
#
# COMPACT_ATOMS: atom_id res chain seq x y z
N ALA A 1 20.61 -17.25 -8.52
CA ALA A 1 19.36 -16.78 -9.15
C ALA A 1 18.94 -17.67 -10.33
N GLN A 2 19.71 -17.76 -11.43
CA GLN A 2 19.28 -18.55 -12.61
C GLN A 2 19.33 -20.07 -12.37
N VAL A 3 20.41 -20.59 -11.77
CA VAL A 3 20.49 -21.99 -11.28
C VAL A 3 19.49 -22.24 -10.14
N ALA A 4 19.27 -21.21 -9.32
CA ALA A 4 18.31 -21.23 -8.24
C ALA A 4 16.87 -21.35 -8.77
N SER A 5 16.48 -20.68 -9.85
CA SER A 5 15.13 -20.75 -10.42
C SER A 5 14.71 -22.17 -10.83
N SER A 6 15.61 -22.94 -11.46
CA SER A 6 15.36 -24.32 -11.86
C SER A 6 15.35 -25.32 -10.70
N GLU A 7 16.13 -25.10 -9.64
CA GLU A 7 16.13 -25.97 -8.44
C GLU A 7 15.11 -25.53 -7.36
N LEU A 8 14.77 -24.24 -7.26
CA LEU A 8 13.78 -23.70 -6.32
C LEU A 8 12.36 -24.06 -6.73
N ALA A 9 12.07 -24.18 -8.03
CA ALA A 9 10.79 -24.68 -8.50
C ALA A 9 10.47 -26.08 -7.94
N LEU A 10 11.50 -26.87 -7.59
CA LEU A 10 11.37 -28.18 -6.94
C LEU A 10 11.26 -28.10 -5.40
N ARG A 11 11.58 -26.96 -4.78
CA ARG A 11 11.59 -26.77 -3.31
C ARG A 11 10.33 -26.08 -2.76
N GLY A 12 9.41 -25.63 -3.61
CA GLY A 12 8.07 -25.22 -3.20
C GLY A 12 8.06 -23.97 -2.28
N PRO A 13 7.15 -23.90 -1.28
CA PRO A 13 6.95 -22.74 -0.40
C PRO A 13 8.21 -22.22 0.32
N ASP A 14 9.11 -23.12 0.74
CA ASP A 14 10.31 -22.76 1.51
C ASP A 14 11.26 -21.86 0.71
N ALA A 15 11.27 -22.03 -0.61
CA ALA A 15 12.05 -21.21 -1.53
C ALA A 15 11.57 -19.75 -1.56
N VAL A 16 10.26 -19.55 -1.60
CA VAL A 16 9.63 -18.21 -1.58
C VAL A 16 9.93 -17.53 -0.26
N SER A 17 9.72 -18.22 0.86
CA SER A 17 10.04 -17.68 2.20
C SER A 17 11.52 -17.32 2.33
N ALA A 18 12.43 -18.15 1.83
CA ALA A 18 13.86 -17.86 1.87
C ALA A 18 14.23 -16.62 1.04
N ILE A 19 13.63 -16.42 -0.14
CA ILE A 19 13.85 -15.22 -0.96
C ILE A 19 13.31 -13.98 -0.24
N ILE A 20 12.10 -14.04 0.33
CA ILE A 20 11.50 -12.92 1.06
C ILE A 20 12.37 -12.56 2.28
N LEU A 21 12.82 -13.55 3.05
CA LEU A 21 13.72 -13.32 4.20
C LEU A 21 15.08 -12.75 3.77
N PHE A 22 15.62 -13.22 2.66
CA PHE A 22 16.87 -12.69 2.11
C PHE A 22 16.72 -11.21 1.70
N LEU A 23 15.65 -10.89 0.96
CA LEU A 23 15.34 -9.52 0.57
C LEU A 23 15.17 -8.60 1.79
N ARG A 24 14.48 -9.07 2.84
CA ARG A 24 14.33 -8.34 4.10
C ARG A 24 15.67 -8.03 4.75
N ARG A 25 16.59 -9.00 4.75
CA ARG A 25 17.93 -8.80 5.31
C ARG A 25 18.78 -7.84 4.48
N CYS A 26 18.61 -7.82 3.16
CA CYS A 26 19.28 -6.85 2.30
C CYS A 26 18.85 -5.42 2.63
N LEU A 27 17.54 -5.18 2.83
CA LEU A 27 17.06 -3.84 3.20
C LEU A 27 17.56 -3.38 4.58
N GLN A 28 17.52 -4.26 5.58
CA GLN A 28 17.97 -3.90 6.93
C GLN A 28 19.44 -3.44 6.98
N ARG A 29 20.29 -4.01 6.12
CA ARG A 29 21.71 -3.61 6.05
C ARG A 29 21.92 -2.24 5.41
N SER A 30 21.03 -1.84 4.51
CA SER A 30 21.09 -0.50 3.92
C SER A 30 20.82 0.57 4.98
N GLU A 31 19.83 0.33 5.86
CA GLU A 31 19.45 1.27 6.92
C GLU A 31 20.50 1.37 8.03
N GLU A 32 21.22 0.29 8.34
CA GLU A 32 22.29 0.29 9.35
C GLU A 32 23.54 1.05 8.90
N SER A 33 23.74 1.25 7.59
CA SER A 33 24.90 1.96 7.03
C SER A 33 24.82 3.48 7.22
N GLU A 34 23.61 4.05 7.21
CA GLU A 34 23.39 5.51 7.30
C GLU A 34 23.47 6.07 8.73
N GLY A 35 23.70 5.22 9.75
CA GLY A 35 23.48 5.58 11.16
C GLY A 35 24.71 5.96 11.99
N ASP A 36 25.92 5.66 11.51
CA ASP A 36 27.17 5.73 12.28
C ASP A 36 28.19 6.72 11.68
N GLU A 37 27.73 7.85 11.13
CA GLU A 37 28.59 9.02 10.89
C GLU A 37 28.93 9.67 12.26
N GLU A 38 29.85 9.08 13.02
CA GLU A 38 30.52 9.79 14.11
C GLU A 38 31.42 10.88 13.48
N GLU A 39 31.36 12.10 14.02
CA GLU A 39 32.18 13.26 13.59
C GLU A 39 33.68 12.93 13.69
N GLU A 40 34.26 12.30 12.66
CA GLU A 40 35.71 12.09 12.53
C GLU A 40 36.34 13.30 11.81
N ASP A 41 37.55 13.64 12.27
CA ASP A 41 38.24 14.90 12.01
C ASP A 41 38.51 15.17 10.51
N GLU A 42 38.17 16.40 10.05
CA GLU A 42 38.06 16.93 8.66
C GLU A 42 39.29 16.83 7.70
N ASP A 43 40.28 15.96 7.92
CA ASP A 43 41.58 16.08 7.21
C ASP A 43 41.93 14.98 6.17
N GLU A 44 41.09 13.97 5.86
CA GLU A 44 41.43 12.90 4.88
C GLU A 44 40.26 12.41 3.93
N GLU A 45 39.32 13.26 3.51
CA GLU A 45 38.06 12.84 2.83
C GLU A 45 38.04 12.73 1.26
N GLU A 46 39.14 12.45 0.54
CA GLU A 46 39.08 12.44 -0.95
C GLU A 46 38.87 11.05 -1.61
N ASP A 47 38.91 9.93 -0.87
CA ASP A 47 38.84 8.57 -1.47
C ASP A 47 37.64 7.68 -1.00
N GLU A 48 36.81 8.10 -0.03
CA GLU A 48 35.75 7.24 0.54
C GLU A 48 34.44 7.24 -0.28
N ASP A 49 34.13 8.34 -0.99
CA ASP A 49 32.89 8.49 -1.77
C ASP A 49 32.75 7.46 -2.90
N GLU A 50 33.86 6.99 -3.50
CA GLU A 50 33.81 6.02 -4.60
C GLU A 50 33.45 4.59 -4.13
N GLU A 51 33.76 4.21 -2.88
CA GLU A 51 33.47 2.86 -2.38
C GLU A 51 32.00 2.69 -1.96
N GLU A 52 31.34 3.76 -1.47
CA GLU A 52 29.95 3.71 -1.03
C GLU A 52 28.96 3.61 -2.20
N GLU A 53 29.17 4.37 -3.29
CA GLU A 53 28.34 4.31 -4.50
C GLU A 53 28.32 2.88 -5.10
N ASP A 54 29.46 2.20 -5.03
CA ASP A 54 29.64 0.84 -5.53
C ASP A 54 28.85 -0.20 -4.71
N GLU A 55 28.75 -0.04 -3.38
CA GLU A 55 27.95 -0.93 -2.53
C GLU A 55 26.44 -0.72 -2.73
N GLU A 56 25.98 0.54 -2.86
CA GLU A 56 24.58 0.81 -3.14
C GLU A 56 24.16 0.23 -4.50
N ALA A 57 25.00 0.38 -5.53
CA ALA A 57 24.76 -0.20 -6.85
C ALA A 57 24.71 -1.74 -6.81
N LYS A 58 25.56 -2.38 -6.01
CA LYS A 58 25.52 -3.85 -5.79
C LYS A 58 24.24 -4.26 -5.09
N GLN A 59 23.82 -3.56 -4.04
CA GLN A 59 22.58 -3.84 -3.31
C GLN A 59 21.36 -3.71 -4.23
N ARG A 60 21.24 -2.61 -4.98
CA ARG A 60 20.17 -2.41 -5.98
C ARG A 60 20.14 -3.56 -7.00
N THR A 61 21.30 -4.00 -7.47
CA THR A 61 21.41 -5.15 -8.40
C THR A 61 20.92 -6.46 -7.78
N ILE A 62 21.22 -6.70 -6.50
CA ILE A 62 20.76 -7.88 -5.77
C ILE A 62 19.23 -7.88 -5.62
N VAL A 63 18.65 -6.75 -5.23
CA VAL A 63 17.19 -6.61 -5.07
C VAL A 63 16.47 -6.84 -6.41
N LEU A 64 16.94 -6.21 -7.49
CA LEU A 64 16.38 -6.42 -8.84
C LEU A 64 16.43 -7.88 -9.28
N ARG A 65 17.49 -8.61 -8.95
CA ARG A 65 17.61 -10.05 -9.25
C ARG A 65 16.62 -10.88 -8.45
N ALA A 66 16.40 -10.54 -7.18
CA ALA A 66 15.45 -11.23 -6.33
C ALA A 66 14.00 -10.95 -6.73
N MET A 67 13.66 -9.72 -7.15
CA MET A 67 12.35 -9.41 -7.72
C MET A 67 12.09 -10.18 -9.01
N ASN A 68 13.07 -10.25 -9.90
CA ASN A 68 12.96 -11.07 -11.11
C ASN A 68 12.77 -12.56 -10.79
N ALA A 69 13.38 -13.05 -9.71
CA ALA A 69 13.12 -14.41 -9.24
C ALA A 69 11.68 -14.56 -8.74
N LEU A 70 11.16 -13.63 -7.94
CA LEU A 70 9.76 -13.64 -7.49
C LEU A 70 8.78 -13.59 -8.67
N LYS A 71 9.09 -12.79 -9.70
CA LYS A 71 8.31 -12.66 -10.94
C LYS A 71 8.24 -13.95 -11.75
N HIS A 72 9.33 -14.73 -11.77
CA HIS A 72 9.31 -16.07 -12.35
C HIS A 72 8.57 -17.08 -11.46
N LEU A 73 8.74 -17.01 -10.14
CA LEU A 73 8.03 -17.91 -9.22
C LEU A 73 6.52 -17.67 -9.23
N SER A 74 6.08 -16.43 -9.46
CA SER A 74 4.65 -16.09 -9.58
C SER A 74 3.98 -16.65 -10.84
N GLU A 75 4.72 -17.28 -11.75
CA GLU A 75 4.13 -18.02 -12.88
C GLU A 75 3.48 -19.34 -12.41
N ASN A 76 3.76 -19.78 -11.18
CA ASN A 76 3.08 -20.89 -10.53
C ASN A 76 1.99 -20.35 -9.59
N ASP A 77 0.74 -20.79 -9.75
CA ASP A 77 -0.42 -20.29 -9.00
C ASP A 77 -0.31 -20.49 -7.48
N GLU A 78 0.23 -21.63 -7.01
CA GLU A 78 0.41 -21.89 -5.58
C GLU A 78 1.44 -20.94 -4.96
N LEU A 79 2.57 -20.72 -5.66
CA LEU A 79 3.61 -19.81 -5.21
C LEU A 79 3.17 -18.35 -5.32
N LYS A 80 2.38 -18.01 -6.34
CA LYS A 80 1.80 -16.69 -6.53
C LYS A 80 0.95 -16.26 -5.33
N SER A 81 0.07 -17.16 -4.86
CA SER A 81 -0.76 -16.90 -3.67
C SER A 81 0.12 -16.71 -2.43
N LEU A 82 1.12 -17.58 -2.24
CA LEU A 82 2.07 -17.47 -1.12
C LEU A 82 2.88 -16.16 -1.14
N ILE A 83 3.34 -15.73 -2.33
CA ILE A 83 4.06 -14.46 -2.51
C ILE A 83 3.12 -13.29 -2.15
N GLY A 84 1.85 -13.35 -2.51
CA GLY A 84 0.90 -12.31 -2.12
C GLY A 84 0.62 -12.28 -0.61
N GLU A 85 0.38 -13.43 0.02
CA GLU A 85 0.10 -13.51 1.46
C GLU A 85 1.29 -13.08 2.32
N CYS A 86 2.50 -13.54 1.99
CA CYS A 86 3.68 -13.34 2.82
C CYS A 86 4.58 -12.19 2.35
N GLY A 87 4.54 -11.88 1.05
CA GLY A 87 5.48 -10.98 0.39
C GLY A 87 4.92 -9.59 0.12
N MET A 88 3.60 -9.39 0.02
CA MET A 88 3.03 -8.11 -0.42
C MET A 88 3.38 -6.94 0.50
N GLY A 89 3.30 -7.12 1.82
CA GLY A 89 3.68 -6.07 2.77
C GLY A 89 5.16 -5.69 2.66
N PHE A 90 6.02 -6.70 2.53
CA PHE A 90 7.44 -6.50 2.33
C PHE A 90 7.74 -5.78 1.01
N LEU A 91 7.07 -6.18 -0.06
CA LEU A 91 7.16 -5.58 -1.38
C LEU A 91 6.79 -4.08 -1.31
N LEU A 92 5.72 -3.72 -0.61
CA LEU A 92 5.32 -2.32 -0.41
C LEU A 92 6.34 -1.51 0.38
N ASP A 93 6.87 -2.06 1.48
CA ASP A 93 7.93 -1.42 2.26
C ASP A 93 9.16 -1.15 1.38
N LEU A 94 9.50 -2.11 0.53
CA LEU A 94 10.65 -2.04 -0.35
C LEU A 94 10.50 -0.95 -1.42
N VAL A 95 9.29 -0.71 -1.92
CA VAL A 95 9.07 0.42 -2.84
C VAL A 95 9.15 1.76 -2.15
N ASN A 96 8.59 1.86 -0.94
CA ASN A 96 8.67 3.08 -0.14
C ASN A 96 10.13 3.48 0.15
N GLY A 97 11.02 2.50 0.38
CA GLY A 97 12.46 2.77 0.54
C GLY A 97 13.21 3.10 -0.75
N SER A 98 12.65 2.76 -1.92
CA SER A 98 13.31 2.91 -3.23
C SER A 98 12.94 4.18 -4.00
N GLN A 99 12.42 5.21 -3.32
CA GLN A 99 12.02 6.47 -3.93
C GLN A 99 13.22 7.10 -4.67
N GLY A 100 13.23 7.01 -6.00
CA GLY A 100 14.30 7.59 -6.84
C GLY A 100 14.81 6.68 -7.96
N SER A 101 14.48 5.39 -7.98
CA SER A 101 14.88 4.49 -9.07
C SER A 101 13.68 4.07 -9.93
N PRO A 102 13.46 4.68 -11.11
CA PRO A 102 12.28 4.41 -11.94
C PRO A 102 12.26 2.97 -12.45
N ARG A 103 13.45 2.45 -12.81
CA ARG A 103 13.64 1.07 -13.25
C ARG A 103 13.28 0.06 -12.16
N PHE A 104 13.60 0.40 -10.92
CA PHE A 104 13.27 -0.41 -9.76
C PHE A 104 11.75 -0.50 -9.57
N GLN A 105 11.10 0.66 -9.54
CA GLN A 105 9.65 0.77 -9.45
C GLN A 105 8.96 0.04 -10.61
N LEU A 106 9.48 0.14 -11.84
CA LEU A 106 8.93 -0.57 -12.99
C LEU A 106 8.90 -2.10 -12.79
N GLU A 107 10.00 -2.71 -12.37
CA GLU A 107 10.03 -4.17 -12.11
C GLU A 107 9.10 -4.57 -10.97
N TYR A 108 8.92 -3.68 -9.99
CA TYR A 108 7.98 -3.89 -8.89
C TYR A 108 6.55 -3.92 -9.38
N PHE A 109 6.13 -2.93 -10.16
CA PHE A 109 4.76 -2.88 -10.64
C PHE A 109 4.46 -4.03 -11.60
N GLN A 110 5.45 -4.49 -12.37
CA GLN A 110 5.29 -5.70 -13.19
C GLN A 110 5.09 -6.95 -12.34
N LEU A 111 5.73 -7.03 -11.16
CA LEU A 111 5.47 -8.10 -10.21
C LEU A 111 4.08 -7.97 -9.60
N ILE A 112 3.66 -6.77 -9.17
CA ILE A 112 2.32 -6.53 -8.62
C ILE A 112 1.25 -6.91 -9.63
N GLU A 113 1.34 -6.40 -10.85
CA GLU A 113 0.39 -6.67 -11.93
C GLU A 113 0.18 -8.18 -12.06
N ARG A 114 1.29 -8.93 -12.14
CA ARG A 114 1.27 -10.39 -12.18
C ARG A 114 0.59 -10.99 -10.96
N LEU A 115 0.95 -10.58 -9.75
CA LEU A 115 0.37 -11.09 -8.50
C LEU A 115 -1.15 -10.83 -8.44
N THR A 116 -1.61 -9.70 -8.96
CA THR A 116 -3.02 -9.29 -8.95
C THR A 116 -3.86 -9.86 -10.10
N ALA A 117 -3.25 -10.28 -11.21
CA ALA A 117 -3.98 -10.66 -12.43
C ALA A 117 -4.91 -11.89 -12.31
N SER A 118 -4.85 -12.68 -11.23
CA SER A 118 -5.68 -13.90 -11.12
C SER A 118 -6.11 -14.28 -9.70
N ASP A 119 -5.82 -13.46 -8.69
CA ASP A 119 -6.11 -13.82 -7.30
C ASP A 119 -6.67 -12.61 -6.54
N ASP A 120 -7.97 -12.65 -6.25
CA ASP A 120 -8.68 -11.62 -5.48
C ASP A 120 -8.05 -11.39 -4.10
N MET A 121 -7.40 -12.40 -3.52
CA MET A 121 -6.73 -12.27 -2.22
C MET A 121 -5.52 -11.33 -2.31
N ASN A 122 -4.78 -11.38 -3.41
CA ASN A 122 -3.61 -10.52 -3.61
C ASN A 122 -4.04 -9.07 -3.86
N VAL A 123 -5.16 -8.88 -4.57
CA VAL A 123 -5.78 -7.56 -4.73
C VAL A 123 -6.23 -7.01 -3.39
N LYS A 124 -6.90 -7.83 -2.56
CA LYS A 124 -7.30 -7.46 -1.18
C LYS A 124 -6.10 -7.05 -0.34
N ALA A 125 -5.04 -7.86 -0.35
CA ALA A 125 -3.82 -7.57 0.39
C ALA A 125 -3.20 -6.23 -0.04
N LEU A 126 -3.06 -6.01 -1.36
CA LEU A 126 -2.52 -4.78 -1.90
C LEU A 126 -3.31 -3.54 -1.46
N VAL A 127 -4.64 -3.63 -1.49
CA VAL A 127 -5.54 -2.55 -1.08
C VAL A 127 -5.45 -2.30 0.42
N GLN A 128 -5.51 -3.36 1.24
CA GLN A 128 -5.44 -3.26 2.70
C GLN A 128 -4.13 -2.65 3.20
N LEU A 129 -3.04 -2.88 2.47
CA LEU A 129 -1.70 -2.41 2.82
C LEU A 129 -1.39 -1.02 2.23
N GLY A 130 -2.38 -0.33 1.65
CA GLY A 130 -2.22 1.03 1.12
C GLY A 130 -1.54 1.10 -0.25
N GLY A 131 -1.40 -0.02 -0.96
CA GLY A 131 -0.76 -0.06 -2.27
C GLY A 131 -1.48 0.77 -3.34
N VAL A 132 -2.80 0.96 -3.21
CA VAL A 132 -3.55 1.89 -4.08
C VAL A 132 -3.07 3.32 -3.89
N GLN A 133 -2.90 3.78 -2.64
CA GLN A 133 -2.44 5.14 -2.38
C GLN A 133 -1.02 5.34 -2.94
N LEU A 134 -0.13 4.37 -2.75
CA LEU A 134 1.22 4.39 -3.33
C LEU A 134 1.19 4.53 -4.87
N MET A 135 0.33 3.75 -5.53
CA MET A 135 0.13 3.85 -6.98
C MET A 135 -0.37 5.22 -7.40
N LEU A 136 -1.27 5.82 -6.63
CA LEU A 136 -1.77 7.16 -6.90
C LEU A 136 -0.71 8.22 -6.69
N ASP A 137 0.07 8.12 -5.62
CA ASP A 137 1.15 9.05 -5.31
C ASP A 137 2.17 9.03 -6.46
N LEU A 138 2.55 7.86 -6.99
CA LEU A 138 3.43 7.76 -8.16
C LEU A 138 2.82 8.29 -9.46
N LEU A 139 1.50 8.23 -9.64
CA LEU A 139 0.83 8.85 -10.79
C LEU A 139 0.71 10.37 -10.67
N LEU A 140 0.61 10.86 -9.43
CA LEU A 140 0.35 12.26 -9.09
C LEU A 140 1.64 13.05 -8.83
N GLU A 141 2.72 12.38 -8.47
CA GLU A 141 4.03 12.98 -8.33
C GLU A 141 4.41 13.64 -9.65
N ASP A 142 4.50 14.96 -9.61
CA ASP A 142 5.08 15.75 -10.69
C ASP A 142 6.59 15.49 -10.64
N HIS A 143 7.01 14.39 -11.27
CA HIS A 143 8.41 14.12 -11.55
C HIS A 143 8.87 15.22 -12.51
N GLY A 144 9.22 16.37 -11.93
CA GLY A 144 9.49 17.59 -12.66
C GLY A 144 10.37 17.28 -13.86
N SER A 145 9.92 17.72 -15.04
CA SER A 145 10.58 17.49 -16.33
C SER A 145 12.10 17.50 -16.16
N PRO A 146 12.78 16.33 -16.29
CA PRO A 146 14.22 16.27 -16.13
C PRO A 146 14.86 17.08 -17.25
N GLN A 147 15.30 18.28 -16.95
CA GLN A 147 16.10 19.07 -17.88
C GLN A 147 17.48 18.40 -18.03
N GLY A 148 17.60 17.33 -18.82
CA GLY A 148 18.94 16.90 -19.26
C GLY A 148 19.18 15.46 -19.72
N SER A 149 18.29 14.49 -19.53
CA SER A 149 18.60 13.08 -19.81
C SER A 149 17.52 12.38 -20.65
N VAL A 150 17.78 12.27 -21.95
CA VAL A 150 16.88 11.67 -22.97
C VAL A 150 16.59 10.18 -22.72
N THR A 151 17.40 9.48 -21.91
CA THR A 151 17.23 8.04 -21.65
C THR A 151 16.46 7.72 -20.37
N GLY A 152 16.16 8.70 -19.51
CA GLY A 152 15.41 8.50 -18.27
C GLY A 152 13.89 8.60 -18.43
N ASP A 153 13.42 9.33 -19.43
CA ASP A 153 12.00 9.67 -19.59
C ASP A 153 11.14 8.49 -20.05
N THR A 154 11.70 7.53 -20.79
CA THR A 154 10.94 6.38 -21.31
C THR A 154 10.47 5.42 -20.21
N ASP A 155 11.21 5.35 -19.12
CA ASP A 155 10.92 4.41 -18.03
C ASP A 155 9.77 4.93 -17.16
N TRP A 156 9.71 6.25 -16.93
CA TRP A 156 8.63 6.90 -16.18
C TRP A 156 7.28 6.83 -16.88
N VAL A 157 7.25 7.09 -18.20
CA VAL A 157 6.00 6.95 -18.98
C VAL A 157 5.51 5.52 -18.96
N SER A 158 6.42 4.56 -19.14
CA SER A 158 6.10 3.13 -19.07
C SER A 158 5.55 2.73 -17.69
N LEU A 159 6.16 3.25 -16.63
CA LEU A 159 5.71 3.04 -15.25
C LEU A 159 4.31 3.63 -15.02
N GLN A 160 4.05 4.87 -15.43
CA GLN A 160 2.74 5.49 -15.29
C GLN A 160 1.65 4.72 -16.06
N CYS A 161 1.96 4.23 -17.27
CA CYS A 161 1.03 3.40 -18.03
C CYS A 161 0.73 2.08 -17.33
N LEU A 162 1.76 1.42 -16.81
CA LEU A 162 1.62 0.15 -16.07
C LEU A 162 0.81 0.31 -14.78
N VAL A 163 1.07 1.38 -14.02
CA VAL A 163 0.31 1.71 -12.80
C VAL A 163 -1.16 1.99 -13.15
N ALA A 164 -1.42 2.75 -14.21
CA ALA A 164 -2.78 3.02 -14.66
C ALA A 164 -3.51 1.76 -15.12
N GLU A 165 -2.85 0.87 -15.85
CA GLU A 165 -3.38 -0.44 -16.28
C GLU A 165 -3.67 -1.34 -15.08
N THR A 166 -2.75 -1.40 -14.11
CA THR A 166 -2.94 -2.17 -12.86
C THR A 166 -4.15 -1.66 -12.08
N LEU A 167 -4.28 -0.35 -11.90
CA LEU A 167 -5.45 0.25 -11.25
C LEU A 167 -6.74 -0.03 -12.03
N GLY A 168 -6.71 0.02 -13.36
CA GLY A 168 -7.84 -0.34 -14.23
C GLY A 168 -8.28 -1.79 -14.00
N ASN A 169 -7.35 -2.73 -14.01
CA ASN A 169 -7.62 -4.15 -13.76
C ASN A 169 -8.22 -4.37 -12.36
N MET A 170 -7.76 -3.65 -11.34
CA MET A 170 -8.33 -3.72 -9.98
C MET A 170 -9.78 -3.20 -9.92
N VAL A 171 -10.10 -2.11 -10.63
CA VAL A 171 -11.46 -1.57 -10.73
C VAL A 171 -12.40 -2.55 -11.43
N GLU A 172 -11.92 -3.24 -12.47
CA GLU A 172 -12.72 -4.23 -13.20
C GLU A 172 -12.94 -5.52 -12.39
N ALA A 173 -11.99 -5.88 -11.52
CA ALA A 173 -12.07 -7.09 -10.70
C ALA A 173 -13.11 -7.00 -9.57
N ASP A 174 -13.27 -5.84 -8.91
CA ASP A 174 -14.20 -5.69 -7.77
C ASP A 174 -14.84 -4.29 -7.70
N GLN A 175 -16.17 -4.27 -7.50
CA GLN A 175 -16.95 -3.06 -7.33
C GLN A 175 -16.54 -2.27 -6.07
N GLU A 176 -16.08 -2.94 -5.02
CA GLU A 176 -15.62 -2.27 -3.80
C GLU A 176 -14.34 -1.44 -4.06
N TYR A 177 -13.45 -1.93 -4.92
CA TYR A 177 -12.26 -1.17 -5.35
C TYR A 177 -12.62 -0.03 -6.29
N ALA A 178 -13.62 -0.23 -7.15
CA ALA A 178 -14.15 0.84 -7.97
C ALA A 178 -14.62 2.02 -7.11
N GLU A 179 -15.34 1.75 -6.01
CA GLU A 179 -15.80 2.80 -5.09
C GLU A 179 -14.63 3.49 -4.35
N LEU A 180 -13.64 2.72 -3.90
CA LEU A 180 -12.44 3.27 -3.26
C LEU A 180 -11.68 4.21 -4.21
N ILE A 181 -11.45 3.77 -5.44
CA ILE A 181 -10.73 4.52 -6.49
C ILE A 181 -11.57 5.71 -6.99
N GLU A 182 -12.89 5.60 -7.03
CA GLU A 182 -13.78 6.71 -7.35
C GLU A 182 -13.78 7.81 -6.28
N SER A 183 -13.62 7.43 -5.01
CA SER A 183 -13.61 8.37 -3.88
C SER A 183 -12.35 9.25 -3.84
N SER A 184 -11.24 8.81 -4.43
CA SER A 184 -9.89 9.40 -4.30
C SER A 184 -9.47 10.36 -5.42
N ASN A 185 -10.40 10.93 -6.21
CA ASN A 185 -10.10 11.72 -7.43
C ASN A 185 -9.33 10.97 -8.55
N THR A 186 -9.00 9.69 -8.35
CA THR A 186 -8.19 8.87 -9.25
C THR A 186 -8.75 8.77 -10.66
N ARG A 187 -10.08 8.74 -10.80
CA ARG A 187 -10.73 8.64 -12.11
C ARG A 187 -10.40 9.82 -13.04
N HIS A 188 -10.14 11.00 -12.48
CA HIS A 188 -9.68 12.15 -13.26
C HIS A 188 -8.22 11.97 -13.70
N VAL A 189 -7.37 11.48 -12.80
CA VAL A 189 -5.95 11.19 -13.06
C VAL A 189 -5.82 10.13 -14.15
N LEU A 190 -6.52 9.00 -14.03
CA LEU A 190 -6.55 7.94 -15.03
C LEU A 190 -6.97 8.46 -16.42
N LYS A 191 -8.02 9.30 -16.48
CA LYS A 191 -8.45 9.92 -17.75
C LYS A 191 -7.40 10.84 -18.36
N GLU A 192 -6.67 11.61 -17.55
CA GLU A 192 -5.58 12.45 -18.05
C GLU A 192 -4.37 11.62 -18.48
N VAL A 193 -4.03 10.54 -17.77
CA VAL A 193 -2.97 9.59 -18.18
C VAL A 193 -3.33 8.90 -19.50
N GLU A 194 -4.56 8.38 -19.64
CA GLU A 194 -5.05 7.78 -20.89
C GLU A 194 -5.03 8.77 -22.06
N LYS A 195 -5.34 10.04 -21.80
CA LYS A 195 -5.31 11.11 -22.80
C LYS A 195 -3.88 11.43 -23.21
N ARG A 196 -2.96 11.58 -22.25
CA ARG A 196 -1.51 11.74 -22.53
C ARG A 196 -0.98 10.59 -23.37
N ASN A 197 -1.30 9.35 -23.01
CA ASN A 197 -0.86 8.17 -23.76
C ASN A 197 -1.45 8.14 -25.20
N ARG A 198 -2.72 8.53 -25.38
CA ARG A 198 -3.30 8.70 -26.72
C ARG A 198 -2.60 9.77 -27.54
N ASP A 199 -2.30 10.91 -26.92
CA ASP A 199 -1.61 12.03 -27.58
C ASP A 199 -0.17 11.64 -27.96
N GLU A 200 0.53 10.90 -27.10
CA GLU A 200 1.88 10.39 -27.37
C GLU A 200 1.90 9.30 -28.46
N THR A 201 0.95 8.36 -28.43
CA THR A 201 0.79 7.35 -29.48
C THR A 201 0.54 8.03 -30.83
N LYS A 202 -0.27 9.09 -30.84
CA LYS A 202 -0.51 9.90 -32.05
C LYS A 202 0.77 10.62 -32.51
N LEU A 203 1.54 11.20 -31.60
CA LEU A 203 2.82 11.83 -31.90
C LEU A 203 3.82 10.82 -32.50
N ASN A 204 3.95 9.64 -31.89
CA ASN A 204 4.81 8.56 -32.39
C ASN A 204 4.39 8.09 -33.79
N PHE A 205 3.07 7.98 -34.05
CA PHE A 205 2.56 7.69 -35.39
C PHE A 205 2.94 8.79 -36.41
N GLU A 206 2.83 10.08 -36.02
CA GLU A 206 3.23 11.21 -36.87
C GLU A 206 4.73 11.21 -37.16
N ILE A 207 5.59 10.91 -36.16
CA ILE A 207 7.05 10.78 -36.32
C ILE A 207 7.40 9.62 -37.28
N VAL A 208 6.78 8.45 -37.11
CA VAL A 208 7.01 7.30 -38.00
C VAL A 208 6.55 7.61 -39.43
N SER A 209 5.40 8.29 -39.58
CA SER A 209 4.89 8.73 -40.88
C SER A 209 5.82 9.74 -41.54
N ALA A 210 6.30 10.74 -40.80
CA ALA A 210 7.27 11.73 -41.26
C ALA A 210 8.61 11.08 -41.66
N SER A 211 9.11 10.13 -40.86
CA SER A 211 10.32 9.37 -41.14
C SER A 211 10.21 8.53 -42.41
N ARG A 212 9.05 7.88 -42.62
CA ARG A 212 8.75 7.14 -43.85
C ARG A 212 8.70 8.07 -45.07
N ALA A 213 8.09 9.25 -44.93
CA ALA A 213 8.05 10.25 -45.99
C ALA A 213 9.44 10.78 -46.35
N LEU A 214 10.29 11.06 -45.34
CA LEU A 214 11.68 11.48 -45.53
C LEU A 214 12.50 10.39 -46.23
N ARG A 215 12.35 9.12 -45.83
CA ARG A 215 13.02 7.99 -46.49
C ARG A 215 12.60 7.86 -47.96
N GLY A 216 11.31 8.02 -48.25
CA GLY A 216 10.81 8.04 -49.63
C GLY A 216 11.39 9.18 -50.48
N LYS A 217 11.55 10.38 -49.91
CA LYS A 217 12.21 11.51 -50.59
C LYS A 217 13.69 11.24 -50.85
N LEU A 218 14.39 10.65 -49.87
CA LEU A 218 15.81 10.28 -50.01
C LEU A 218 16.01 9.23 -51.09
N ASP A 219 15.18 8.19 -51.14
CA ASP A 219 15.25 7.15 -52.18
C ASP A 219 14.94 7.70 -53.57
N LYS A 220 14.01 8.65 -53.68
CA LYS A 220 13.75 9.39 -54.92
C LYS A 220 14.98 10.18 -55.38
N HIS A 221 15.58 10.96 -54.49
CA HIS A 221 16.81 11.69 -54.81
C HIS A 221 17.97 10.77 -55.19
N LYS A 222 18.12 9.62 -54.51
CA LYS A 222 19.13 8.62 -54.88
C LYS A 222 18.87 8.05 -56.27
N ARG A 223 17.62 7.76 -56.65
CA ARG A 223 17.27 7.29 -57.99
C ARG A 223 17.50 8.36 -59.07
N GLU A 224 17.17 9.60 -58.78
CA GLU A 224 17.40 10.73 -59.70
C GLU A 224 18.91 11.00 -59.88
N ALA A 225 19.69 10.90 -58.80
CA ALA A 225 21.15 11.06 -58.85
C ALA A 225 21.86 9.86 -59.50
N ALA A 226 21.33 8.64 -59.32
CA ALA A 226 21.87 7.41 -59.90
C ALA A 226 21.36 7.11 -61.32
N SER A 227 20.48 7.96 -61.88
CA SER A 227 20.06 7.84 -63.27
C SER A 227 21.08 8.57 -64.15
N PRO A 228 22.05 7.88 -64.78
CA PRO A 228 22.82 8.50 -65.85
C PRO A 228 21.83 8.96 -66.93
N ALA A 229 22.04 10.15 -67.48
CA ALA A 229 21.26 10.70 -68.56
C ALA A 229 21.39 9.82 -69.82
N SER A 230 20.69 8.68 -69.87
CA SER A 230 20.54 7.89 -71.08
C SER A 230 19.22 8.26 -71.71
N GLY A 231 19.28 9.20 -72.66
CA GLY A 231 18.21 9.38 -73.61
C GLY A 231 18.00 8.11 -74.44
N SER A 232 16.78 8.00 -74.98
CA SER A 232 16.42 7.28 -76.20
C SER A 232 15.60 5.98 -76.05
N SER A 233 14.50 6.00 -76.81
CA SER A 233 13.75 4.90 -77.42
C SER A 233 12.86 3.99 -76.56
N ARG A 234 11.58 4.40 -76.51
CA ARG A 234 10.47 3.76 -77.27
C ARG A 234 10.43 2.22 -77.23
N GLU A 235 9.46 1.65 -76.50
CA GLU A 235 8.59 0.62 -77.09
C GLU A 235 7.27 0.43 -76.32
N LYS A 236 6.17 0.48 -77.07
CA LYS A 236 4.80 0.17 -76.62
C LYS A 236 4.65 -1.35 -76.56
N GLN A 237 4.25 -1.93 -75.43
CA GLN A 237 3.46 -3.17 -75.45
C GLN A 237 2.34 -3.18 -74.40
N GLN A 238 1.12 -3.30 -74.93
CA GLN A 238 -0.12 -3.66 -74.25
C GLN A 238 -0.13 -5.15 -73.91
N LYS A 239 -0.75 -5.53 -72.77
CA LYS A 239 -1.49 -6.79 -72.48
C LYS A 239 -1.54 -6.97 -70.95
N LYS A 240 -2.55 -7.52 -70.28
CA LYS A 240 -3.91 -8.00 -70.60
C LYS A 240 -4.57 -8.19 -69.22
N LYS A 241 -5.82 -7.73 -69.06
CA LYS A 241 -6.67 -7.96 -67.87
C LYS A 241 -6.84 -9.46 -67.58
N LEU A 242 -6.74 -9.87 -66.32
CA LEU A 242 -7.35 -11.09 -65.78
C LEU A 242 -7.97 -10.76 -64.40
N LYS A 243 -9.25 -11.14 -64.26
CA LYS A 243 -10.15 -10.92 -63.11
C LYS A 243 -10.33 -12.27 -62.41
N PRO A 244 -10.20 -12.40 -61.08
CA PRO A 244 -10.53 -13.63 -60.37
C PRO A 244 -12.00 -13.67 -59.90
N PRO A 245 -12.61 -14.86 -59.74
CA PRO A 245 -14.00 -15.05 -59.35
C PRO A 245 -14.19 -15.16 -57.82
N ALA A 246 -15.45 -14.94 -57.40
CA ALA A 246 -15.93 -14.96 -56.02
C ALA A 246 -16.10 -16.40 -55.46
N PRO A 247 -16.08 -16.59 -54.14
CA PRO A 247 -16.56 -17.82 -53.50
C PRO A 247 -17.97 -17.69 -52.90
N ASP A 248 -18.76 -18.75 -53.11
CA ASP A 248 -20.11 -18.98 -52.60
C ASP A 248 -20.15 -19.37 -51.11
N SER A 249 -21.28 -19.06 -50.48
CA SER A 249 -21.68 -19.53 -49.14
C SER A 249 -22.34 -20.92 -49.19
N PRO A 250 -22.37 -21.65 -48.06
CA PRO A 250 -23.66 -22.21 -47.62
C PRO A 250 -23.87 -22.23 -46.08
N SER A 251 -25.11 -21.96 -45.64
CA SER A 251 -25.71 -22.37 -44.35
C SER A 251 -26.29 -23.81 -44.47
N PRO A 252 -27.12 -24.38 -43.55
CA PRO A 252 -27.35 -24.23 -42.09
C PRO A 252 -27.39 -25.60 -41.33
N ARG A 253 -27.48 -25.60 -39.99
CA ARG A 253 -28.01 -26.63 -39.06
C ARG A 253 -27.75 -26.11 -37.63
N GLY A 254 -28.56 -26.21 -36.59
CA GLY A 254 -29.80 -26.91 -36.30
C GLY A 254 -29.85 -27.15 -34.77
N SER A 255 -31.05 -27.10 -34.19
CA SER A 255 -31.46 -27.76 -32.93
C SER A 255 -31.22 -27.08 -31.57
N THR A 256 -32.36 -26.73 -30.95
CA THR A 256 -32.65 -26.63 -29.51
C THR A 256 -32.65 -28.04 -28.85
N PRO A 257 -32.66 -28.21 -27.50
CA PRO A 257 -33.87 -28.02 -26.69
C PRO A 257 -33.68 -27.42 -25.28
N ALA A 258 -34.83 -27.05 -24.72
CA ALA A 258 -35.10 -26.56 -23.37
C ALA A 258 -34.97 -27.64 -22.27
N LEU A 259 -34.88 -27.18 -21.01
CA LEU A 259 -35.30 -27.81 -19.73
C LEU A 259 -34.85 -26.81 -18.61
N SER A 260 -35.44 -26.60 -17.45
CA SER A 260 -36.77 -26.80 -16.83
C SER A 260 -36.56 -26.58 -15.33
N GLY A 261 -37.52 -25.91 -14.66
CA GLY A 261 -37.76 -26.03 -13.21
C GLY A 261 -36.83 -25.18 -12.32
N GLY A 262 -37.30 -24.50 -11.27
CA GLY A 262 -38.59 -24.53 -10.60
C GLY A 262 -38.40 -24.66 -9.09
N SER A 263 -39.00 -23.74 -8.32
CA SER A 263 -39.36 -23.87 -6.90
C SER A 263 -38.15 -23.83 -5.92
N VAL A 264 -38.20 -23.33 -4.67
CA VAL A 264 -39.21 -23.42 -3.62
C VAL A 264 -39.02 -22.27 -2.60
N VAL A 265 -40.16 -21.77 -2.13
CA VAL A 265 -40.42 -20.94 -0.95
C VAL A 265 -39.97 -21.60 0.35
N MET A 266 -39.31 -20.90 1.27
CA MET A 266 -39.55 -21.11 2.72
C MET A 266 -39.36 -19.81 3.50
N GLN A 267 -40.45 -19.46 4.16
CA GLN A 267 -40.73 -18.29 4.98
C GLN A 267 -40.99 -18.84 6.37
N PHE A 268 -40.31 -18.38 7.43
CA PHE A 268 -40.87 -18.51 8.80
C PHE A 268 -40.48 -17.33 9.71
N PRO A 269 -41.36 -16.94 10.66
CA PRO A 269 -41.28 -15.70 11.41
C PRO A 269 -41.07 -15.89 12.92
N GLY A 270 -40.90 -14.76 13.63
CA GLY A 270 -41.19 -14.60 15.06
C GLY A 270 -40.00 -14.87 15.99
N SER A 271 -39.85 -14.25 17.15
CA SER A 271 -40.67 -13.31 17.93
C SER A 271 -39.78 -12.71 19.02
N ALA A 272 -40.08 -11.48 19.44
CA ALA A 272 -39.62 -10.91 20.72
C ALA A 272 -40.25 -11.66 21.91
N PRO A 273 -39.77 -11.47 23.16
CA PRO A 273 -40.30 -10.37 23.97
C PRO A 273 -39.33 -9.77 25.02
N SER A 274 -39.92 -8.85 25.78
CA SER A 274 -39.47 -7.68 26.53
C SER A 274 -39.08 -7.85 28.01
N THR A 275 -38.46 -6.77 28.55
CA THR A 275 -38.59 -6.16 29.91
C THR A 275 -37.92 -6.82 31.13
N PRO A 276 -37.72 -6.12 32.30
CA PRO A 276 -37.81 -4.68 32.64
C PRO A 276 -36.64 -4.10 33.50
N ALA A 277 -36.72 -2.78 33.74
CA ALA A 277 -35.87 -1.92 34.59
C ALA A 277 -35.98 -2.14 36.13
N PRO A 278 -35.11 -1.48 36.91
CA PRO A 278 -35.58 -0.56 37.98
C PRO A 278 -34.75 0.75 38.04
N LYS A 279 -35.37 1.95 38.10
CA LYS A 279 -35.83 2.75 39.28
C LYS A 279 -34.77 3.08 40.35
N SER A 280 -34.68 4.39 40.67
CA SER A 280 -34.45 5.02 42.00
C SER A 280 -33.15 5.84 42.12
N THR A 281 -33.00 7.02 42.76
CA THR A 281 -33.83 8.12 43.30
C THR A 281 -32.83 9.18 43.82
N ALA A 282 -33.06 10.49 43.57
CA ALA A 282 -32.71 11.74 44.34
C ALA A 282 -31.28 11.92 44.96
N ALA A 283 -30.73 13.07 45.37
CA ALA A 283 -31.02 14.51 45.49
C ALA A 283 -29.63 15.19 45.71
N ALA A 284 -29.30 16.32 45.07
CA ALA A 284 -29.24 17.68 45.63
C ALA A 284 -27.83 18.24 45.98
N THR A 285 -27.69 19.54 45.67
CA THR A 285 -26.95 20.60 46.41
C THR A 285 -25.64 21.17 45.83
N ILE A 286 -25.80 22.31 45.12
CA ILE A 286 -25.25 23.69 45.31
C ILE A 286 -23.74 23.92 45.60
N GLY A 287 -23.14 24.83 44.80
CA GLY A 287 -21.96 25.67 45.11
C GLY A 287 -21.14 26.03 43.84
N ALA A 288 -21.49 27.05 43.05
CA ALA A 288 -21.05 28.46 43.13
C ALA A 288 -19.52 28.65 43.21
N THR A 289 -18.90 28.96 42.06
CA THR A 289 -18.20 30.22 41.69
C THR A 289 -16.71 30.29 42.04
N GLU A 290 -15.85 30.27 41.00
CA GLU A 290 -14.79 31.27 40.83
C GLU A 290 -14.29 31.26 39.38
N GLU A 291 -14.53 32.38 38.69
CA GLU A 291 -14.23 32.66 37.30
C GLU A 291 -12.98 33.54 37.27
N ALA A 292 -11.86 33.03 36.75
CA ALA A 292 -10.63 33.78 36.58
C ALA A 292 -10.20 33.74 35.11
N SER A 293 -10.36 34.89 34.45
CA SER A 293 -9.98 35.18 33.06
C SER A 293 -8.46 35.06 32.83
N PRO A 294 -8.01 34.50 31.71
CA PRO A 294 -6.65 34.70 31.23
C PRO A 294 -6.57 35.81 30.17
N LYS A 295 -5.57 36.66 30.38
CA LYS A 295 -5.12 37.82 29.59
C LYS A 295 -4.48 37.37 28.26
N PRO A 296 -4.63 38.12 27.15
CA PRO A 296 -4.12 37.72 25.84
C PRO A 296 -2.59 37.91 25.74
N SER A 297 -1.93 37.03 24.99
CA SER A 297 -0.51 37.16 24.62
C SER A 297 -0.32 36.98 23.11
N PRO A 298 0.78 37.55 22.55
CA PRO A 298 0.79 38.22 21.26
C PRO A 298 1.07 37.29 20.07
N ALA A 299 0.71 37.81 18.89
CA ALA A 299 0.76 37.17 17.59
C ALA A 299 2.15 36.62 17.21
N ARG A 300 2.15 35.40 16.65
CA ARG A 300 3.29 34.75 15.99
C ARG A 300 3.03 34.73 14.47
N PRO A 301 4.04 34.99 13.62
CA PRO A 301 3.85 35.23 12.18
C PRO A 301 3.48 33.95 11.39
N PRO A 302 2.83 34.09 10.22
CA PRO A 302 2.35 32.97 9.43
C PRO A 302 3.48 32.39 8.58
N GLY A 303 3.85 31.14 8.85
CA GLY A 303 4.76 30.37 8.01
C GLY A 303 4.50 28.88 8.20
N SER A 304 4.03 28.24 7.12
CA SER A 304 4.05 26.78 6.91
C SER A 304 3.05 25.93 7.71
N ALA A 305 1.75 26.07 7.40
CA ALA A 305 0.67 25.26 7.96
C ALA A 305 -0.23 24.65 6.86
N LEU A 306 0.33 23.82 5.98
CA LEU A 306 -0.45 23.12 4.94
C LEU A 306 -0.36 21.58 4.92
N LEU A 307 0.26 20.94 5.92
CA LEU A 307 0.36 19.47 6.00
C LEU A 307 0.05 18.87 7.39
N ARG A 308 -0.86 19.44 8.17
CA ARG A 308 -1.15 18.87 9.52
C ARG A 308 -2.59 18.94 10.01
N THR A 309 -3.58 18.93 9.11
CA THR A 309 -5.01 19.00 9.46
C THR A 309 -5.82 17.79 8.98
N LEU A 310 -5.32 16.57 9.16
CA LEU A 310 -6.13 15.33 9.02
C LEU A 310 -5.64 14.21 9.97
N SER A 311 -5.67 14.41 11.30
CA SER A 311 -5.61 13.29 12.26
C SER A 311 -6.13 13.69 13.63
N LYS A 312 -7.42 14.00 13.71
CA LYS A 312 -8.12 14.22 15.00
C LYS A 312 -9.24 13.20 15.25
N GLY A 313 -9.44 12.25 14.33
CA GLY A 313 -10.16 11.00 14.60
C GLY A 313 -9.20 10.00 15.23
N GLY A 314 -9.66 9.13 16.13
CA GLY A 314 -8.84 8.14 16.83
C GLY A 314 -8.36 7.01 15.92
N GLY A 315 -7.60 7.36 14.89
CA GLY A 315 -7.03 6.44 13.91
C GLY A 315 -6.20 5.36 14.61
N VAL A 316 -6.53 4.14 14.28
CA VAL A 316 -5.79 2.94 14.66
C VAL A 316 -4.78 2.67 13.53
N VAL A 317 -3.49 2.67 13.84
CA VAL A 317 -2.39 2.55 12.88
C VAL A 317 -1.65 1.24 13.13
N GLN A 318 -1.42 0.49 12.05
CA GLN A 318 -0.57 -0.70 12.05
C GLN A 318 0.69 -0.36 11.26
N SER A 319 1.85 -0.45 11.91
CA SER A 319 3.16 -0.21 11.30
C SER A 319 4.03 -1.45 11.50
N VAL A 320 4.83 -1.83 10.51
CA VAL A 320 5.81 -2.90 10.67
C VAL A 320 7.07 -2.30 11.28
N GLY A 321 7.53 -2.84 12.42
CA GLY A 321 8.77 -2.39 13.06
C GLY A 321 10.01 -2.95 12.36
N ILE A 322 11.15 -2.28 12.56
CA ILE A 322 12.49 -2.72 12.16
C ILE A 322 12.78 -4.03 12.94
N GLY A 323 12.62 -5.17 12.28
CA GLY A 323 12.59 -6.50 12.91
C GLY A 323 11.41 -7.37 12.48
N GLY A 324 10.46 -6.81 11.72
CA GLY A 324 9.30 -7.53 11.20
C GLY A 324 8.20 -7.78 12.23
N GLU A 325 8.39 -7.30 13.45
CA GLU A 325 7.36 -7.31 14.48
C GLU A 325 6.31 -6.23 14.15
N VAL A 326 5.05 -6.65 14.06
CA VAL A 326 3.96 -5.74 13.73
C VAL A 326 3.69 -4.85 14.95
N VAL A 327 4.16 -3.60 14.89
CA VAL A 327 3.88 -2.59 15.90
C VAL A 327 2.49 -2.03 15.67
N ARG A 328 1.60 -2.23 16.64
CA ARG A 328 0.21 -1.78 16.57
C ARG A 328 0.03 -0.58 17.49
N SER A 329 -0.50 0.53 16.99
CA SER A 329 -0.58 1.76 17.76
C SER A 329 -1.83 2.59 17.48
N GLY A 330 -2.14 3.53 18.37
CA GLY A 330 -3.28 4.41 18.22
C GLY A 330 -3.72 5.08 19.51
N TYR A 331 -4.61 6.06 19.40
CA TYR A 331 -5.11 6.80 20.54
C TYR A 331 -6.27 6.08 21.23
N LEU A 332 -6.17 5.92 22.55
CA LEU A 332 -7.26 5.44 23.40
C LEU A 332 -7.40 6.33 24.63
N LYS A 333 -8.60 6.38 25.20
CA LYS A 333 -8.78 7.00 26.53
C LYS A 333 -8.59 5.93 27.59
N LYS A 334 -7.79 6.22 28.61
CA LYS A 334 -7.64 5.35 29.78
C LYS A 334 -8.19 6.02 31.03
N GLN A 335 -8.81 5.23 31.90
CA GLN A 335 -9.24 5.71 33.20
C GLN A 335 -8.03 5.81 34.15
N GLY A 336 -7.89 6.93 34.87
CA GLY A 336 -6.83 7.09 35.84
C GLY A 336 -6.97 6.12 37.01
N GLY A 337 -6.01 5.20 37.18
CA GLY A 337 -5.97 4.36 38.37
C GLY A 337 -5.55 5.17 39.60
N GLY A 338 -6.52 5.61 40.39
CA GLY A 338 -6.30 6.13 41.74
C GLY A 338 -6.82 5.10 42.75
N THR A 339 -6.00 4.75 43.74
CA THR A 339 -6.38 3.89 44.87
C THR A 339 -7.24 4.62 45.92
N SER A 340 -7.57 5.89 45.68
CA SER A 340 -8.45 6.65 46.55
C SER A 340 -9.80 5.94 46.69
N LYS A 341 -10.34 5.86 47.91
CA LYS A 341 -11.65 5.26 48.23
C LYS A 341 -12.83 5.86 47.43
N TRP A 342 -12.61 7.00 46.77
CA TRP A 342 -13.56 7.66 45.87
C TRP A 342 -13.18 7.62 44.38
N GLY A 343 -12.22 6.77 43.99
CA GLY A 343 -11.86 6.46 42.59
C GLY A 343 -11.78 7.66 41.64
N ARG A 344 -10.58 8.13 41.30
CA ARG A 344 -10.45 9.15 40.24
C ARG A 344 -11.05 8.62 38.94
N THR A 345 -12.16 9.21 38.50
CA THR A 345 -12.87 8.87 37.26
C THR A 345 -12.32 9.61 36.04
N ASN A 346 -11.20 10.31 36.18
CA ASN A 346 -10.63 11.10 35.09
C ASN A 346 -10.14 10.18 33.97
N TRP A 347 -10.78 10.32 32.82
CA TRP A 347 -10.33 9.72 31.56
C TRP A 347 -9.26 10.60 30.94
N THR A 348 -8.20 9.99 30.41
CA THR A 348 -7.18 10.75 29.67
C THR A 348 -6.78 10.01 28.42
N THR A 349 -6.77 10.72 27.30
CA THR A 349 -6.27 10.22 26.02
C THR A 349 -4.77 9.99 26.09
N ARG A 350 -4.33 8.84 25.60
CA ARG A 350 -2.91 8.44 25.50
C ARG A 350 -2.70 7.73 24.17
N PHE A 351 -1.47 7.82 23.67
CA PHE A 351 -1.05 7.07 22.50
C PHE A 351 -0.55 5.70 22.96
N PHE A 352 -1.25 4.63 22.61
CA PHE A 352 -0.91 3.27 22.98
C PHE A 352 -0.09 2.62 21.87
N VAL A 353 0.85 1.77 22.28
CA VAL A 353 1.72 1.00 21.38
C VAL A 353 1.82 -0.42 21.92
N ILE A 354 1.53 -1.40 21.08
CA ILE A 354 1.87 -2.81 21.29
C ILE A 354 3.20 -3.05 20.58
N ASP A 355 4.21 -3.34 21.38
CA ASP A 355 5.57 -3.65 20.95
C ASP A 355 5.88 -5.08 21.42
N GLY A 356 5.76 -6.01 20.47
CA GLY A 356 5.64 -7.43 20.74
C GLY A 356 4.56 -7.81 21.75
N TYR A 357 4.98 -8.36 22.88
CA TYR A 357 4.08 -8.74 23.99
C TYR A 357 3.89 -7.63 25.03
N LYS A 358 4.46 -6.43 24.82
CA LYS A 358 4.39 -5.33 25.78
C LYS A 358 3.41 -4.26 25.31
N LEU A 359 2.51 -3.85 26.19
CA LEU A 359 1.67 -2.68 25.97
C LEU A 359 2.24 -1.45 26.70
N LEU A 360 2.57 -0.44 25.92
CA LEU A 360 3.13 0.84 26.35
C LEU A 360 2.13 1.96 26.07
N TYR A 361 2.18 3.05 26.85
CA TYR A 361 1.42 4.26 26.49
C TYR A 361 2.18 5.55 26.76
N TYR A 362 2.03 6.50 25.84
CA TYR A 362 2.70 7.79 25.80
C TYR A 362 1.71 8.94 25.95
N LYS A 363 2.22 10.13 26.26
CA LYS A 363 1.38 11.34 26.36
C LYS A 363 0.72 11.66 25.01
N SER A 364 1.47 11.50 23.93
CA SER A 364 1.10 11.72 22.52
C SER A 364 1.98 10.86 21.62
N GLU A 365 1.64 10.78 20.35
CA GLU A 365 2.47 10.14 19.31
C GLU A 365 3.82 10.85 19.14
N ASP A 366 3.83 12.19 19.08
CA ASP A 366 5.08 12.97 19.06
C ASP A 366 6.04 12.62 20.21
N ALA A 367 5.51 12.31 21.39
CA ALA A 367 6.33 11.93 22.54
C ALA A 367 7.01 10.57 22.30
N LYS A 368 6.31 9.61 21.66
CA LYS A 368 6.92 8.34 21.22
C LYS A 368 8.00 8.61 20.18
N MET A 369 7.70 9.41 19.15
CA MET A 369 8.65 9.70 18.06
C MET A 369 9.92 10.41 18.57
N LYS A 370 9.81 11.19 19.65
CA LYS A 370 10.95 11.81 20.34
C LYS A 370 11.65 10.90 21.35
N ASN A 371 11.31 9.60 21.38
CA ASN A 371 11.84 8.63 22.33
C ASN A 371 11.64 9.05 23.81
N GLU A 372 10.56 9.79 24.13
CA GLU A 372 10.22 10.05 25.54
C GLU A 372 9.84 8.74 26.23
N ALA A 373 10.24 8.58 27.50
CA ALA A 373 9.90 7.38 28.26
C ALA A 373 8.37 7.15 28.36
N PRO A 374 7.91 5.89 28.25
CA PRO A 374 6.51 5.56 28.39
C PRO A 374 5.98 5.94 29.79
N ARG A 375 4.70 6.30 29.87
CA ARG A 375 4.10 6.83 31.11
C ARG A 375 3.80 5.75 32.13
N ASN A 376 3.68 4.49 31.71
CA ASN A 376 3.72 3.36 32.62
C ASN A 376 5.17 3.05 32.98
N GLN A 377 5.49 3.13 34.27
CA GLN A 377 6.79 2.70 34.79
C GLN A 377 7.04 1.20 34.57
N VAL A 378 5.97 0.41 34.61
CA VAL A 378 5.98 -1.03 34.32
C VAL A 378 5.13 -1.31 33.09
N PRO A 379 5.73 -1.77 31.97
CA PRO A 379 5.01 -2.27 30.80
C PRO A 379 4.02 -3.39 31.17
N TYR A 380 2.85 -3.43 30.52
CA TYR A 380 1.94 -4.57 30.67
C TYR A 380 2.42 -5.70 29.77
N ASP A 381 2.79 -6.85 30.34
CA ASP A 381 3.05 -8.07 29.58
C ASP A 381 1.72 -8.74 29.20
N LEU A 382 1.37 -8.67 27.92
CA LEU A 382 0.08 -9.11 27.40
C LEU A 382 -0.12 -10.62 27.52
N ARG A 383 0.96 -11.42 27.58
CA ARG A 383 0.88 -12.88 27.83
C ARG A 383 0.33 -13.21 29.22
N HIS A 384 0.44 -12.25 30.13
CA HIS A 384 -0.05 -12.33 31.50
C HIS A 384 -1.27 -11.45 31.74
N CYS A 385 -1.98 -11.05 30.69
CA CYS A 385 -3.21 -10.27 30.79
C CYS A 385 -4.42 -11.03 30.23
N ASP A 386 -5.58 -10.78 30.84
CA ASP A 386 -6.88 -11.06 30.23
C ASP A 386 -7.47 -9.77 29.68
N VAL A 387 -8.15 -9.84 28.54
CA VAL A 387 -8.95 -8.73 28.02
C VAL A 387 -10.43 -9.08 28.12
N ARG A 388 -11.24 -8.17 28.69
CA ARG A 388 -12.68 -8.35 28.88
C ARG A 388 -13.42 -7.15 28.33
N ILE A 389 -14.45 -7.39 27.53
CA ILE A 389 -15.36 -6.32 27.08
C ILE A 389 -16.31 -5.99 28.24
N SER A 390 -16.44 -4.71 28.59
CA SER A 390 -17.36 -4.28 29.65
C SER A 390 -18.80 -4.54 29.22
N ARG A 391 -19.65 -5.11 30.10
CA ARG A 391 -20.98 -5.67 29.79
C ARG A 391 -22.06 -4.69 29.32
N ALA A 392 -21.77 -3.40 29.16
CA ALA A 392 -22.70 -2.50 28.48
C ALA A 392 -22.74 -2.87 27.00
N ASP A 393 -23.94 -2.90 26.41
CA ASP A 393 -24.22 -3.37 25.04
C ASP A 393 -23.01 -3.19 24.10
N ALA A 394 -22.50 -4.30 23.57
CA ALA A 394 -21.23 -4.29 22.84
C ALA A 394 -21.22 -3.22 21.75
N ASP A 395 -22.33 -2.94 21.10
CA ASP A 395 -22.37 -1.98 19.99
C ASP A 395 -22.80 -0.56 20.40
N GLN A 396 -22.96 -0.26 21.70
CA GLN A 396 -23.26 1.08 22.19
C GLN A 396 -22.07 1.70 22.93
N PRO A 397 -21.87 3.02 22.79
CA PRO A 397 -20.88 3.73 23.59
C PRO A 397 -21.26 3.70 25.08
N PRO A 398 -20.26 3.69 25.99
CA PRO A 398 -18.84 3.82 25.69
C PRO A 398 -18.21 2.48 25.25
N PHE A 399 -17.36 2.51 24.22
CA PHE A 399 -16.70 1.32 23.65
C PHE A 399 -15.52 0.86 24.52
N GLN A 400 -15.84 0.42 25.74
CA GLN A 400 -14.89 0.12 26.79
C GLN A 400 -14.48 -1.35 26.86
N PHE A 401 -13.24 -1.57 27.25
CA PHE A 401 -12.70 -2.88 27.61
C PHE A 401 -11.74 -2.76 28.79
N VAL A 402 -11.57 -3.86 29.52
CA VAL A 402 -10.70 -3.98 30.68
C VAL A 402 -9.53 -4.87 30.31
N LEU A 403 -8.32 -4.37 30.53
CA LEU A 403 -7.11 -5.18 30.56
C LEU A 403 -6.82 -5.57 32.02
N ALA A 404 -6.95 -6.85 32.34
CA ALA A 404 -6.82 -7.38 33.68
C ALA A 404 -5.57 -8.27 33.80
N PRO A 405 -4.51 -7.82 34.49
CA PRO A 405 -3.34 -8.65 34.74
C PRO A 405 -3.69 -9.91 35.54
N ARG A 406 -3.23 -11.08 35.11
CA ARG A 406 -3.33 -12.36 35.84
C ARG A 406 -2.34 -12.43 36.99
N ASN A 407 -1.21 -11.73 36.87
CA ASN A 407 -0.13 -11.67 37.85
C ASN A 407 0.59 -10.31 37.75
N ARG A 408 1.63 -10.10 38.59
CA ARG A 408 2.41 -8.85 38.59
C ARG A 408 3.20 -8.58 37.31
N GLN A 409 3.53 -9.60 36.52
CA GLN A 409 4.23 -9.42 35.24
C GLN A 409 3.29 -8.82 34.19
N GLY A 410 2.00 -9.15 34.25
CA GLY A 410 0.98 -8.55 33.38
C GLY A 410 0.70 -7.07 33.67
N GLY A 411 1.17 -6.54 34.79
CA GLY A 411 0.97 -5.16 35.22
C GLY A 411 0.46 -5.07 36.65
N ASP A 412 0.52 -3.86 37.22
CA ASP A 412 0.25 -3.65 38.65
C ASP A 412 -1.24 -3.69 39.01
N ARG A 413 -2.13 -3.49 38.03
CA ARG A 413 -3.58 -3.33 38.25
C ARG A 413 -4.37 -3.47 36.96
N GLU A 414 -5.68 -3.64 37.10
CA GLU A 414 -6.59 -3.55 35.97
C GLU A 414 -6.56 -2.14 35.35
N MET A 415 -6.66 -2.10 34.03
CA MET A 415 -6.70 -0.88 33.25
C MET A 415 -7.98 -0.85 32.42
N LEU A 416 -8.83 0.13 32.70
CA LEU A 416 -10.03 0.40 31.90
C LEU A 416 -9.69 1.35 30.75
N VAL A 417 -10.04 0.94 29.54
CA VAL A 417 -9.70 1.62 28.29
C VAL A 417 -10.96 1.81 27.45
N GLU A 418 -11.07 2.93 26.75
CA GLU A 418 -12.17 3.29 25.86
C GLU A 418 -11.61 3.60 24.48
N ALA A 419 -12.14 2.91 23.46
CA ALA A 419 -11.89 3.20 22.06
C ALA A 419 -12.88 4.25 21.52
N ASP A 420 -12.56 4.86 20.38
CA ASP A 420 -13.40 5.87 19.73
C ASP A 420 -14.63 5.28 19.02
N SER A 421 -14.58 3.99 18.70
CA SER A 421 -15.56 3.27 17.88
C SER A 421 -15.68 1.80 18.32
N ALA A 422 -16.80 1.15 17.96
CA ALA A 422 -16.99 -0.28 18.20
C ALA A 422 -15.93 -1.12 17.46
N ASP A 423 -15.61 -0.76 16.21
CA ASP A 423 -14.56 -1.41 15.41
C ASP A 423 -13.17 -1.17 15.97
N GLY A 424 -12.88 0.04 16.45
CA GLY A 424 -11.65 0.34 17.17
C GLY A 424 -11.49 -0.58 18.38
N ARG A 425 -12.54 -0.73 19.20
CA ARG A 425 -12.53 -1.65 20.34
C ARG A 425 -12.28 -3.10 19.90
N ARG A 426 -13.01 -3.59 18.89
CA ARG A 426 -12.85 -4.97 18.36
C ARG A 426 -11.41 -5.23 17.93
N ARG A 427 -10.82 -4.31 17.15
CA ARG A 427 -9.43 -4.40 16.69
C ARG A 427 -8.46 -4.45 17.86
N TRP A 428 -8.54 -3.52 18.80
CA TRP A 428 -7.65 -3.50 19.97
C TRP A 428 -7.74 -4.77 20.82
N VAL A 429 -8.95 -5.28 21.06
CA VAL A 429 -9.15 -6.55 21.79
C VAL A 429 -8.51 -7.72 21.06
N GLN A 430 -8.75 -7.84 19.74
CA GLN A 430 -8.14 -8.88 18.92
C GLN A 430 -6.61 -8.78 18.95
N TRP A 431 -6.07 -7.56 18.84
CA TRP A 431 -4.64 -7.34 18.84
C TRP A 431 -3.96 -7.74 20.14
N ILE A 432 -4.57 -7.38 21.26
CA ILE A 432 -4.10 -7.76 22.59
C ILE A 432 -4.14 -9.29 22.77
N GLN A 433 -5.21 -9.94 22.30
CA GLN A 433 -5.35 -11.40 22.37
C GLN A 433 -4.31 -12.12 21.51
N SER A 434 -4.06 -11.65 20.29
CA SER A 434 -3.02 -12.19 19.42
C SER A 434 -1.64 -12.05 20.07
N ALA A 435 -1.29 -10.86 20.57
CA ALA A 435 0.00 -10.60 21.19
C ALA A 435 0.25 -11.41 22.48
N GLY A 436 -0.81 -11.75 23.22
CA GLY A 436 -0.70 -12.61 24.41
C GLY A 436 -0.64 -14.11 24.12
N SER A 437 -0.91 -14.54 22.88
CA SER A 437 -0.94 -15.96 22.48
C SER A 437 0.31 -16.41 21.72
N SER A 438 1.08 -15.47 21.17
CA SER A 438 2.42 -15.68 20.61
C SER A 438 3.45 -15.89 21.72
#